data_AF-T1A7X6-F1
#
_entry.id   AF-T1A7X6-F1
#
_cell.length_a   1.000
_cell.length_b   1.000
_cell.length_c   1.000
_cell.angle_alpha   90.00
_cell.angle_beta   90.00
_cell.angle_gamma   90.00
#
_symmetry.space_group_name_H-M   'P 1'
#
loop_
_entity.id
_entity.type
_entity.pdbx_description
1 polymer ?
#
loop_
_entity_poly.entity_id
_entity_poly.type
_entity_poly.pdbx_seq_one_letter_code
_entity_poly.pdbx_strand_id
1 'polypeptide(L)'
;SPDDVRAARAMINPYFTESKLNGLDQEDLVVLLSTAFCLRDGLYASLLNVMTRYSVLAETYRMHQMDRQKFYRIVSRLETYGLIESRLEGRGDKKGVEKVLMINDVPLDALSEKIESILSAFHDLHPDRRSLFLSFFFLDSDSMKAKHSNALSISLP
;
A
#
# COMPACT_ATOMS: atom_id res chain seq x y z
N SER A 1 5.08 -3.93 -17.48
CA SER A 1 5.38 -3.89 -16.04
C SER A 1 4.11 -4.24 -15.24
N PRO A 2 4.20 -4.54 -13.94
CA PRO A 2 3.02 -4.63 -13.07
C PRO A 2 2.09 -3.41 -13.19
N ASP A 3 2.67 -2.22 -13.40
CA ASP A 3 1.90 -0.99 -13.65
C ASP A 3 1.18 -1.01 -14.99
N ASP A 4 1.78 -1.55 -16.06
CA ASP A 4 1.10 -1.67 -17.36
C ASP A 4 -0.12 -2.62 -17.28
N VAL A 5 -0.05 -3.67 -16.46
CA VAL A 5 -1.18 -4.60 -16.22
C VAL A 5 -2.29 -3.90 -15.44
N ARG A 6 -1.94 -3.08 -14.45
CA ARG A 6 -2.91 -2.28 -13.68
C ARG A 6 -3.54 -1.18 -14.53
N ALA A 7 -2.73 -0.48 -15.33
CA ALA A 7 -3.19 0.58 -16.24
C ALA A 7 -4.14 0.02 -17.30
N ALA A 8 -3.83 -1.15 -17.89
CA ALA A 8 -4.71 -1.82 -18.84
C ALA A 8 -6.05 -2.25 -18.21
N ARG A 9 -6.05 -2.69 -16.93
CA ARG A 9 -7.28 -3.02 -16.20
C ARG A 9 -8.09 -1.79 -15.80
N ALA A 10 -7.43 -0.72 -15.36
CA ALA A 10 -8.08 0.54 -14.99
C ALA A 10 -8.75 1.23 -16.20
N MET A 11 -8.22 1.05 -17.42
CA MET A 11 -8.87 1.51 -18.66
C MET A 11 -10.21 0.81 -18.95
N ILE A 12 -10.38 -0.42 -18.48
CA ILE A 12 -11.60 -1.21 -18.67
C ILE A 12 -12.62 -0.93 -17.55
N ASN A 13 -12.16 -0.53 -16.36
CA ASN A 13 -13.00 -0.19 -15.20
C ASN A 13 -12.82 1.29 -14.80
N PRO A 14 -13.54 2.24 -15.43
CA PRO A 14 -13.35 3.66 -15.16
C PRO A 14 -13.71 4.03 -13.72
N TYR A 15 -12.66 4.26 -12.92
CA TYR A 15 -12.53 5.10 -11.72
C TYR A 15 -13.83 5.41 -10.94
N PHE A 16 -14.15 4.52 -10.00
CA PHE A 16 -15.11 4.76 -8.91
C PHE A 16 -14.39 4.82 -7.56
N THR A 17 -13.30 5.60 -7.48
CA THR A 17 -12.40 5.58 -6.31
C THR A 17 -12.68 6.73 -5.36
N GLU A 18 -12.95 7.95 -5.84
CA GLU A 18 -13.09 9.12 -4.95
C GLU A 18 -14.29 9.04 -4.02
N SER A 19 -15.46 8.62 -4.54
CA SER A 19 -16.66 8.45 -3.73
C SER A 19 -16.50 7.38 -2.66
N LYS A 20 -15.76 6.31 -2.95
CA LYS A 20 -15.43 5.25 -1.99
C LYS A 20 -14.43 5.74 -0.94
N LEU A 21 -13.35 6.42 -1.36
CA LEU A 21 -12.30 6.92 -0.47
C LEU A 21 -12.84 7.95 0.55
N ASN A 22 -13.76 8.81 0.14
CA ASN A 22 -14.36 9.81 1.04
C ASN A 22 -15.25 9.19 2.13
N GLY A 23 -15.70 7.94 1.96
CA GLY A 23 -16.46 7.21 2.96
C GLY A 23 -15.61 6.37 3.92
N LEU A 24 -14.28 6.42 3.79
CA LEU A 24 -13.35 5.66 4.61
C LEU A 24 -12.89 6.46 5.83
N ASP A 25 -12.76 5.77 6.95
CA ASP A 25 -12.12 6.33 8.14
C ASP A 25 -10.62 6.52 7.92
N GLN A 26 -9.97 7.34 8.74
CA GLN A 26 -8.53 7.57 8.67
C GLN A 26 -7.72 6.27 8.76
N GLU A 27 -8.15 5.32 9.60
CA GLU A 27 -7.51 4.01 9.74
C GLU A 27 -7.63 3.16 8.47
N ASP A 28 -8.76 3.23 7.78
CA ASP A 28 -8.99 2.53 6.52
C ASP A 28 -8.09 3.07 5.42
N LEU A 29 -7.98 4.40 5.35
CA LEU A 29 -7.10 5.11 4.42
C LEU A 29 -5.63 4.73 4.64
N VAL A 30 -5.16 4.67 5.89
CA VAL A 30 -3.78 4.30 6.19
C VAL A 30 -3.50 2.81 5.91
N VAL A 31 -4.44 1.90 6.17
CA VAL A 31 -4.29 0.48 5.77
C VAL A 31 -4.24 0.34 4.25
N LEU A 32 -5.08 1.09 3.53
CA LEU A 32 -5.08 1.08 2.07
C LEU A 32 -3.78 1.64 1.50
N LEU A 33 -3.29 2.76 2.05
CA LEU A 33 -1.99 3.35 1.68
C LEU A 33 -0.83 2.39 1.96
N SER A 34 -0.86 1.70 3.10
CA SER A 34 0.13 0.67 3.45
C SER A 34 0.14 -0.46 2.42
N THR A 35 -1.05 -0.88 1.97
CA THR A 35 -1.21 -1.92 0.97
C THR A 35 -0.66 -1.48 -0.38
N ALA A 36 -1.04 -0.27 -0.83
CA ALA A 36 -0.54 0.33 -2.06
C ALA A 36 0.99 0.42 -2.06
N PHE A 37 1.59 0.81 -0.93
CA PHE A 37 3.03 0.86 -0.78
C PHE A 37 3.70 -0.50 -0.97
N CYS A 38 3.22 -1.54 -0.29
CA CYS A 38 3.79 -2.89 -0.40
C CYS A 38 3.62 -3.51 -1.80
N LEU A 39 2.72 -2.97 -2.61
CA LEU A 39 2.43 -3.44 -3.96
C LEU A 39 3.25 -2.72 -5.05
N ARG A 40 4.10 -1.74 -4.71
CA ARG A 40 4.93 -1.05 -5.72
C ARG A 40 5.84 -2.00 -6.48
N ASP A 41 6.45 -2.95 -5.77
CA ASP A 41 7.42 -3.88 -6.34
C ASP A 41 6.81 -5.22 -6.78
N GLY A 42 5.49 -5.40 -6.69
CA GLY A 42 4.86 -6.68 -6.98
C GLY A 42 3.34 -6.67 -7.05
N LEU A 43 2.75 -7.74 -7.60
CA LEU A 43 1.28 -7.87 -7.73
C LEU A 43 0.59 -8.24 -6.43
N TYR A 44 1.33 -8.82 -5.47
CA TYR A 44 0.80 -9.33 -4.22
C TYR A 44 1.64 -8.82 -3.06
N ALA A 45 0.99 -8.49 -1.95
CA ALA A 45 1.62 -8.12 -0.71
C ALA A 45 1.17 -9.06 0.41
N SER A 46 2.09 -9.64 1.17
CA SER A 46 1.73 -10.38 2.38
C SER A 46 0.99 -9.47 3.35
N LEU A 47 -0.09 -9.98 3.96
CA LEU A 47 -0.82 -9.27 5.01
C LEU A 47 0.12 -8.83 6.15
N LEU A 48 1.12 -9.65 6.50
CA LEU A 48 2.07 -9.32 7.55
C LEU A 48 2.93 -8.10 7.17
N ASN A 49 3.41 -8.04 5.93
CA ASN A 49 4.18 -6.89 5.44
C ASN A 49 3.34 -5.61 5.46
N VAL A 50 2.07 -5.70 5.06
CA VAL A 50 1.14 -4.56 5.11
C VAL A 50 0.91 -4.11 6.55
N MET A 51 0.74 -5.03 7.50
CA MET A 51 0.62 -4.69 8.92
C MET A 51 1.87 -3.98 9.46
N THR A 52 3.06 -4.48 9.13
CA THR A 52 4.32 -3.82 9.52
C THR A 52 4.42 -2.42 8.92
N ARG A 53 4.01 -2.25 7.66
CA ARG A 53 4.00 -0.93 7.00
C ARG A 53 2.98 0.02 7.65
N TYR A 54 1.81 -0.49 8.01
CA TYR A 54 0.80 0.27 8.75
C TYR A 54 1.35 0.82 10.05
N SER A 55 2.10 0.04 10.83
CA SER A 55 2.66 0.52 12.10
C SER A 55 3.55 1.75 11.91
N VAL A 56 4.36 1.79 10.85
CA VAL A 56 5.22 2.95 10.51
C VAL A 56 4.39 4.16 10.08
N LEU A 57 3.37 3.95 9.23
CA LEU A 57 2.51 5.04 8.78
C LEU A 57 1.61 5.56 9.90
N ALA A 58 1.11 4.70 10.79
CA ALA A 58 0.31 5.08 11.94
C ALA A 58 1.10 6.02 12.87
N GLU A 59 2.38 5.74 13.13
CA GLU A 59 3.25 6.67 13.87
C GLU A 59 3.36 8.02 13.17
N THR A 60 3.53 8.00 11.85
CA THR A 60 3.67 9.21 11.03
C THR A 60 2.41 10.08 11.07
N TYR A 61 1.23 9.46 11.01
CA TYR A 61 -0.06 10.13 11.10
C TYR A 61 -0.57 10.30 12.55
N ARG A 62 0.26 10.05 13.57
CA ARG A 62 -0.07 10.13 15.00
C ARG A 62 -1.31 9.32 15.41
N MET A 63 -1.49 8.17 14.78
CA MET A 63 -2.57 7.25 15.01
C MET A 63 -2.17 6.16 16.01
N HIS A 64 -3.16 5.58 16.68
CA HIS A 64 -2.91 4.47 17.59
C HIS A 64 -2.51 3.20 16.82
N GLN A 65 -1.61 2.43 17.43
CA GLN A 65 -1.30 1.09 16.96
C GLN A 65 -2.55 0.22 17.06
N MET A 66 -2.74 -0.60 16.04
CA MET A 66 -3.93 -1.41 15.87
C MET A 66 -3.64 -2.86 16.26
N ASP A 67 -4.58 -3.48 16.97
CA ASP A 67 -4.51 -4.93 17.19
C ASP A 67 -4.78 -5.71 15.89
N ARG A 68 -4.38 -6.99 15.85
CA ARG A 68 -4.56 -7.83 14.67
C ARG A 68 -6.03 -7.95 14.25
N GLN A 69 -6.94 -8.12 15.20
CA GLN A 69 -8.37 -8.35 14.90
C GLN A 69 -9.02 -7.13 14.26
N LYS A 70 -8.70 -5.93 14.73
CA LYS A 70 -9.13 -4.67 14.13
C LYS A 70 -8.54 -4.50 12.73
N PHE A 71 -7.27 -4.85 12.53
CA PHE A 71 -6.65 -4.83 11.19
C PHE A 71 -7.37 -5.75 10.19
N TYR A 72 -7.68 -6.99 10.60
CA TYR A 72 -8.46 -7.91 9.76
C TYR A 72 -9.86 -7.38 9.42
N ARG A 73 -10.53 -6.69 10.36
CA ARG A 73 -11.83 -6.06 10.11
C ARG A 73 -11.74 -4.95 9.07
N ILE A 74 -10.71 -4.12 9.12
CA ILE A 74 -10.46 -3.08 8.12
C ILE A 74 -10.19 -3.70 6.75
N VAL A 75 -9.33 -4.70 6.67
CA VAL A 75 -9.06 -5.42 5.42
C VAL A 75 -10.35 -5.99 4.82
N SER A 76 -11.18 -6.65 5.62
CA SER A 76 -12.49 -7.17 5.17
C SER A 76 -13.43 -6.06 4.66
N ARG A 77 -13.42 -4.90 5.31
CA ARG A 77 -14.19 -3.73 4.87
C ARG A 77 -13.68 -3.18 3.54
N LEU A 78 -12.37 -3.05 3.37
CA LEU A 78 -11.75 -2.64 2.10
C LEU A 78 -12.02 -3.65 0.96
N GLU A 79 -12.06 -4.95 1.28
CA GLU A 79 -12.49 -6.01 0.35
C GLU A 79 -13.96 -5.82 -0.06
N THR A 80 -14.82 -5.52 0.90
CA THR A 80 -16.25 -5.27 0.66
C THR A 80 -16.48 -4.05 -0.23
N TYR A 81 -15.65 -3.00 -0.09
CA TYR A 81 -15.66 -1.84 -0.97
C TYR A 81 -15.06 -2.11 -2.36
N GLY A 82 -14.44 -3.28 -2.56
CA GLY A 82 -13.74 -3.64 -3.79
C GLY A 82 -12.51 -2.77 -4.03
N LEU A 83 -11.88 -2.26 -2.96
CA LEU A 83 -10.64 -1.48 -3.04
C LEU A 83 -9.41 -2.36 -2.98
N ILE A 84 -9.53 -3.51 -2.32
CA ILE A 84 -8.50 -4.55 -2.27
C ILE A 84 -9.14 -5.90 -2.55
N GLU A 85 -8.35 -6.82 -3.06
CA GLU A 85 -8.69 -8.25 -3.12
C GLU A 85 -7.67 -9.02 -2.28
N SER A 86 -8.07 -10.22 -1.82
CA SER A 86 -7.15 -11.11 -1.14
C SER A 86 -7.29 -12.55 -1.58
N ARG A 87 -6.19 -13.29 -1.43
CA ARG A 87 -6.17 -14.74 -1.65
C ARG A 87 -5.26 -15.42 -0.64
N LEU A 88 -5.47 -16.72 -0.47
CA LEU A 88 -4.56 -17.58 0.27
C LEU A 88 -3.54 -18.17 -0.70
N GLU A 89 -2.26 -17.98 -0.41
CA GLU A 89 -1.15 -18.60 -1.15
C GLU A 89 -0.45 -19.65 -0.31
N GLY A 90 -0.14 -20.79 -0.91
CA GLY A 90 0.67 -21.81 -0.27
C GLY A 90 2.14 -21.37 -0.25
N ARG A 91 2.80 -21.44 0.91
CA ARG A 91 4.22 -21.09 1.05
C ARG A 91 5.20 -22.12 0.47
N GLY A 92 4.70 -23.20 -0.12
CA GLY A 92 5.52 -24.26 -0.75
C GLY A 92 6.36 -25.10 0.22
N ASP A 93 6.35 -24.78 1.52
CA ASP A 93 7.24 -25.32 2.54
C ASP A 93 6.54 -26.26 3.54
N LYS A 94 5.31 -26.70 3.23
CA LYS A 94 4.42 -27.46 4.12
C LYS A 94 4.01 -26.71 5.41
N LYS A 95 4.38 -25.43 5.61
CA LYS A 95 4.07 -24.62 6.81
C LYS A 95 2.81 -23.76 6.67
N GLY A 96 1.89 -24.21 5.82
CA GLY A 96 0.56 -23.62 5.67
C GLY A 96 0.44 -22.57 4.55
N VAL A 97 -0.66 -21.84 4.61
CA VAL A 97 -1.04 -20.79 3.66
C VAL A 97 -0.85 -19.40 4.27
N GLU A 98 -0.61 -18.41 3.43
CA GLU A 98 -0.52 -17.01 3.80
C GLU A 98 -1.58 -16.19 3.07
N LYS A 99 -2.18 -15.22 3.76
CA LYS A 99 -3.10 -14.26 3.12
C LYS A 99 -2.27 -13.17 2.44
N VAL A 100 -2.44 -13.02 1.14
CA VAL A 100 -1.84 -11.94 0.34
C VAL A 100 -2.94 -11.01 -0.17
N LEU A 101 -2.61 -9.73 -0.32
CA LEU A 101 -3.47 -8.65 -0.76
C LEU A 101 -3.04 -8.14 -2.14
N MET A 102 -3.98 -7.61 -2.92
CA MET A 102 -3.73 -6.98 -4.22
C MET A 102 -4.70 -5.82 -4.50
N ILE A 103 -4.29 -4.91 -5.39
CA ILE A 103 -5.09 -3.77 -5.88
C ILE A 103 -5.02 -3.78 -7.41
N ASN A 104 -6.11 -4.14 -8.06
CA ASN A 104 -6.13 -4.40 -9.51
C ASN A 104 -6.65 -3.23 -10.35
N ASP A 105 -7.57 -2.44 -9.79
CA ASP A 105 -8.43 -1.55 -10.58
C ASP A 105 -8.00 -0.08 -10.53
N VAL A 106 -6.88 0.23 -9.86
CA VAL A 106 -6.39 1.61 -9.71
C VAL A 106 -4.87 1.63 -9.80
N PRO A 107 -4.28 2.54 -10.60
CA PRO A 107 -2.85 2.88 -10.53
C PRO A 107 -2.44 3.23 -9.10
N LEU A 108 -1.38 2.58 -8.61
CA LEU A 108 -0.95 2.74 -7.22
C LEU A 108 -0.55 4.17 -6.89
N ASP A 109 0.17 4.85 -7.80
CA ASP A 109 0.64 6.22 -7.56
C ASP A 109 -0.53 7.20 -7.42
N ALA A 110 -1.49 7.14 -8.34
CA ALA A 110 -2.69 7.98 -8.28
C ALA A 110 -3.56 7.68 -7.06
N LEU A 111 -3.64 6.41 -6.64
CA LEU A 111 -4.33 6.03 -5.41
C LEU A 111 -3.63 6.59 -4.17
N SER A 112 -2.31 6.42 -4.08
CA SER A 112 -1.50 6.90 -2.97
C SER A 112 -1.56 8.41 -2.84
N GLU A 113 -1.37 9.16 -3.93
CA GLU A 113 -1.45 10.62 -3.94
C GLU A 113 -2.81 11.11 -3.45
N LYS A 114 -3.90 10.46 -3.87
CA LYS A 114 -5.25 10.83 -3.44
C LYS A 114 -5.47 10.55 -1.96
N ILE A 115 -5.07 9.39 -1.47
CA ILE A 115 -5.19 9.03 -0.04
C ILE A 115 -4.38 10.01 0.80
N GLU A 116 -3.15 10.32 0.40
CA GLU A 116 -2.28 11.27 1.08
C GLU A 116 -2.86 12.68 1.11
N SER A 117 -3.50 13.12 0.02
CA SER A 117 -4.23 14.40 -0.03
C SER A 117 -5.38 14.44 0.99
N ILE A 118 -6.17 13.36 1.09
CA ILE A 118 -7.27 13.26 2.07
C ILE A 118 -6.72 13.26 3.50
N LEU A 119 -5.71 12.45 3.78
CA LEU A 119 -5.07 12.37 5.10
C LEU A 119 -4.41 13.70 5.49
N SER A 120 -3.82 14.41 4.54
CA SER A 120 -3.23 15.73 4.76
C SER A 120 -4.31 16.77 5.04
N ALA A 121 -5.46 16.72 4.36
CA ALA A 121 -6.59 17.59 4.66
C ALA A 121 -7.15 17.38 6.07
N PHE A 122 -7.19 16.13 6.56
CA PHE A 122 -7.51 15.84 7.96
C PHE A 122 -6.48 16.42 8.92
N HIS A 123 -5.19 16.37 8.57
CA HIS A 123 -4.10 16.89 9.39
C HIS A 123 -4.00 18.42 9.36
N ASP A 124 -4.29 19.09 8.25
CA ASP A 124 -4.24 20.55 8.10
C ASP A 124 -5.33 21.28 8.91
N LEU A 125 -6.40 20.58 9.31
CA LEU A 125 -7.34 21.05 10.33
C LEU A 125 -6.68 21.17 11.73
N HIS A 126 -5.48 20.60 11.90
CA HIS A 126 -4.62 20.68 13.08
C HIS A 126 -3.18 21.05 12.68
N PRO A 127 -2.86 22.35 12.52
CA PRO A 127 -1.77 22.88 11.68
C PRO A 127 -0.32 22.61 12.16
N ASP A 128 -0.12 21.73 13.14
CA ASP A 128 1.21 21.49 13.69
C ASP A 128 1.97 20.42 12.86
N ARG A 129 2.73 20.95 11.88
CA ARG A 129 4.00 20.46 11.29
C ARG A 129 3.93 19.71 9.94
N ARG A 130 4.31 20.45 8.88
CA ARG A 130 4.14 20.14 7.44
C ARG A 130 5.31 19.48 6.69
N SER A 131 6.46 19.14 7.29
CA SER A 131 7.71 19.14 6.49
C SER A 131 8.52 17.84 6.34
N LEU A 132 8.08 16.68 6.85
CA LEU A 132 8.94 15.47 6.83
C LEU A 132 8.44 14.30 5.97
N PHE A 133 7.20 14.38 5.47
CA PHE A 133 6.54 13.23 4.84
C PHE A 133 7.05 12.92 3.43
N LEU A 134 7.18 13.95 2.57
CA LEU A 134 7.56 13.77 1.17
C LEU A 134 9.05 13.44 0.97
N SER A 135 9.93 13.91 1.86
CA SER A 135 11.38 13.68 1.72
C SER A 135 11.77 12.23 2.05
N PHE A 136 11.15 11.62 3.06
CA PHE A 136 11.46 10.24 3.44
C PHE A 136 10.95 9.22 2.41
N PHE A 137 9.80 9.51 1.78
CA PHE A 137 9.14 8.58 0.85
C PHE A 137 9.78 8.55 -0.54
N PHE A 138 10.29 9.69 -1.04
CA PHE A 138 11.02 9.74 -2.31
C PHE A 138 12.41 9.09 -2.19
N LEU A 139 13.09 9.26 -1.04
CA LEU A 139 14.43 8.70 -0.82
C LEU A 139 14.46 7.16 -0.80
N ASP A 140 13.41 6.50 -0.30
CA ASP A 140 13.34 5.03 -0.29
C ASP A 140 13.13 4.42 -1.70
N SER A 141 12.47 5.16 -2.60
CA SER A 141 12.23 4.68 -3.97
C SER A 141 13.51 4.65 -4.82
N ASP A 142 14.45 5.55 -4.56
CA ASP A 142 15.76 5.56 -5.24
C ASP A 142 16.73 4.52 -4.64
N SER A 143 16.61 4.22 -3.35
CA SER A 143 17.46 3.23 -2.66
C SER A 143 17.18 1.78 -3.12
N MET A 144 15.93 1.47 -3.48
CA MET A 144 15.55 0.12 -3.96
C MET A 144 15.98 -0.17 -5.41
N LYS A 145 16.07 0.84 -6.28
CA LYS A 145 16.58 0.66 -7.67
C LYS A 145 18.09 0.38 -7.72
N ALA A 146 18.84 0.78 -6.70
CA ALA A 146 20.29 0.60 -6.65
C ALA A 146 20.75 -0.84 -6.38
N LYS A 147 19.87 -1.75 -5.91
CA LYS A 147 20.26 -3.13 -5.57
C LYS A 147 20.11 -4.17 -6.69
N HIS A 148 19.50 -3.83 -7.82
CA HIS A 148 19.31 -4.77 -8.93
C HIS A 148 20.29 -4.60 -10.11
N SER A 149 21.19 -3.61 -10.08
CA SER A 149 22.14 -3.37 -11.18
C SER A 149 23.58 -3.85 -10.92
N ASN A 150 23.87 -4.49 -9.77
CA ASN A 150 25.24 -4.88 -9.40
C ASN A 150 25.46 -6.41 -9.32
N ALA A 151 24.83 -7.18 -10.21
CA ALA A 151 25.01 -8.62 -10.32
C ALA A 151 25.39 -9.10 -11.74
N LEU A 152 26.13 -8.29 -12.51
CA LEU A 152 26.73 -8.71 -13.78
C LEU A 152 28.12 -8.09 -13.98
N SER A 153 29.09 -8.47 -13.14
CA SER A 153 30.52 -8.43 -13.49
C SER A 153 31.35 -9.04 -12.37
N ILE A 154 31.47 -10.37 -12.35
CA ILE A 154 32.63 -11.03 -11.77
C ILE A 154 33.18 -11.98 -12.85
N SER A 155 34.40 -11.65 -13.26
CA SER A 155 35.19 -12.27 -14.29
C SER A 155 35.49 -13.74 -14.01
N LEU A 156 35.41 -14.56 -15.05
CA LEU A 156 36.17 -15.81 -15.15
C LEU A 156 37.67 -15.47 -15.28
N PRO A 157 38.56 -16.11 -14.51
CA PRO A 157 39.88 -16.47 -14.99
C PRO A 157 39.83 -17.72 -15.87
#